data_AF-J9DMN1-F1
#
_entry.id   AF-J9DMN1-F1
#
_cell.length_a   1.000
_cell.length_b   1.000
_cell.length_c   1.000
_cell.angle_alpha   90.00
_cell.angle_beta   90.00
_cell.angle_gamma   90.00
#
_symmetry.space_group_name_H-M   'P 1'
#
loop_
_entity.id
_entity.type
_entity.pdbx_description
1 polymer ?
#
loop_
_entity_poly.entity_id
_entity_poly.type
_entity_poly.pdbx_seq_one_letter_code
_entity_poly.pdbx_strand_id
1 'polypeptide(L)' 'DRERNVGFISCRVCLEDFQTNINYLSEPIDVYSDWIDACEQANR' A
#
# COMPACT_ATOMS: atom_id res chain seq x y z
N ASP A 1 4.10 -2.59 -9.73
CA ASP A 1 3.66 -2.95 -11.09
C ASP A 1 3.21 -1.66 -11.78
N ARG A 2 4.17 -0.88 -12.33
CA ARG A 2 3.91 0.50 -12.77
C ARG A 2 3.12 0.54 -14.09
N GLU A 3 3.24 -0.52 -14.90
CA GLU A 3 2.38 -0.73 -16.08
C GLU A 3 0.92 -1.00 -15.67
N ARG A 4 0.70 -1.63 -14.52
CA ARG A 4 -0.63 -1.90 -13.98
C ARG A 4 -1.12 -0.83 -13.00
N ASN A 5 -0.32 0.21 -12.73
CA ASN A 5 -0.64 1.23 -11.75
C ASN A 5 -0.95 0.65 -10.36
N VAL A 6 -0.23 -0.41 -9.95
CA VAL A 6 -0.39 -1.06 -8.64
C VAL A 6 0.90 -0.96 -7.82
N GLY A 7 0.75 -0.42 -6.61
CA GLY A 7 1.73 -0.45 -5.53
C GLY A 7 1.50 -1.66 -4.64
N PHE A 8 2.58 -2.31 -4.21
CA PHE A 8 2.55 -3.49 -3.36
C PHE A 8 3.46 -3.26 -2.16
N ILE A 9 2.97 -3.61 -0.97
CA ILE A 9 3.74 -3.63 0.26
C ILE A 9 3.51 -4.93 1.01
N SER A 10 4.57 -5.44 1.63
CA SER A 10 4.52 -6.67 2.43
C SER A 10 5.26 -6.45 3.75
N CYS A 11 4.62 -6.78 4.86
CA CYS A 11 5.23 -6.75 6.16
C CYS A 11 6.12 -7.97 6.38
N ARG A 12 7.37 -7.78 6.80
CA ARG A 12 8.29 -8.89 7.08
C ARG A 12 8.06 -9.54 8.46
N VAL A 13 7.21 -8.95 9.29
CA VAL A 13 6.97 -9.41 10.67
C VAL A 13 5.67 -10.22 10.74
N CYS A 14 4.54 -9.64 10.33
CA CYS A 14 3.25 -10.32 10.32
C CYS A 14 2.95 -11.05 9.01
N LEU A 15 3.79 -10.89 7.98
CA LEU A 15 3.60 -11.49 6.63
C LEU A 15 2.33 -11.03 5.91
N GLU A 16 1.71 -9.94 6.35
CA GLU A 16 0.58 -9.32 5.67
C GLU A 16 1.05 -8.60 4.40
N ASP A 17 0.26 -8.70 3.34
CA ASP A 17 0.45 -7.96 2.10
C ASP A 17 -0.72 -7.02 1.80
N PHE A 18 -0.40 -5.89 1.19
CA PHE A 18 -1.36 -4.87 0.82
C PHE A 18 -1.06 -4.32 -0.57
N GLN A 19 -2.13 -4.03 -1.31
CA GLN A 19 -2.08 -3.52 -2.68
C GLN A 19 -2.98 -2.29 -2.80
N THR A 20 -2.44 -1.23 -3.39
CA THR A 20 -3.17 0.01 -3.66
C THR A 20 -2.89 0.49 -5.09
N ASN A 21 -3.80 1.28 -5.65
CA ASN A 21 -3.61 1.90 -6.95
C ASN A 21 -2.64 3.09 -6.81
N ILE A 22 -1.62 3.11 -7.67
CA ILE A 22 -0.61 4.18 -7.72
C ILE A 22 -0.71 4.93 -9.04
N ASN A 23 -0.30 6.19 -9.05
CA ASN A 23 -0.18 6.99 -10.25
C ASN A 23 1.30 7.34 -10.54
N TYR A 24 1.57 8.13 -11.58
CA TYR A 24 2.95 8.45 -11.98
C TYR A 24 3.70 9.36 -10.99
N LEU A 25 2.97 10.10 -10.14
CA LEU A 25 3.50 10.92 -9.05
C LEU A 25 3.60 10.15 -7.74
N SER A 26 2.99 8.97 -7.64
CA SER A 26 3.02 8.17 -6.42
C SER A 26 4.42 7.67 -6.11
N GLU A 27 4.83 7.92 -4.88
CA GLU A 27 6.08 7.48 -4.30
C GLU A 27 5.84 6.27 -3.38
N PRO A 28 6.89 5.49 -3.04
CA PRO A 28 6.75 4.36 -2.13
C PRO A 28 6.18 4.74 -0.75
N ILE A 29 6.37 5.99 -0.32
CA ILE A 29 5.82 6.50 0.94
C ILE A 29 4.29 6.63 0.88
N ASP A 30 3.73 6.97 -0.29
CA ASP A 30 2.27 7.08 -0.45
C ASP A 30 1.60 5.71 -0.26
N VAL A 31 2.21 4.65 -0.81
CA VAL A 31 1.73 3.26 -0.64
C VAL A 31 1.79 2.81 0.82
N TYR A 32 2.79 3.28 1.57
CA TYR A 32 2.89 3.00 3.01
C TYR A 32 1.79 3.72 3.79
N SER A 33 1.57 5.01 3.52
CA SER A 33 0.50 5.79 4.17
C SER A 33 -0.88 5.19 3.90
N ASP A 34 -1.17 4.82 2.64
CA ASP A 34 -2.41 4.15 2.24
C ASP A 34 -2.64 2.86 3.04
N TRP A 35 -1.58 2.08 3.31
CA TRP A 35 -1.68 0.86 4.09
C TRP A 35 -2.05 1.15 5.55
N ILE A 36 -1.46 2.18 6.16
CA ILE A 36 -1.80 2.60 7.53
C ILE A 36 -3.27 3.05 7.59
N ASP A 37 -3.72 3.90 6.68
CA ASP A 37 -5.10 4.39 6.63
C ASP A 37 -6.11 3.23 6.40
N ALA A 38 -5.74 2.23 5.61
CA ALA A 38 -6.54 1.02 5.39
C ALA A 38 -6.61 0.16 6.67
N CYS A 39 -5.50 -0.01 7.38
CA CYS A 39 -5.47 -0.69 8.67
C CYS A 39 -6.32 0.03 9.73
N GLU A 40 -6.27 1.36 9.79
CA GLU A 40 -7.10 2.14 10.72
C GLU A 40 -8.60 2.03 10.39
N GLN A 41 -8.96 2.04 9.10
CA GLN A 41 -10.35 1.84 8.68
C GLN A 41 -10.86 0.42 8.96
N ALA A 42 -10.03 -0.60 8.77
CA ALA A 42 -10.39 -1.98 9.06
C ALA A 42 -10.57 -2.25 10.57
N ASN A 43 -9.88 -1.47 11.42
CA ASN A 43 -9.92 -1.58 12.87
C ASN A 43 -10.92 -0.61 13.55
N ARG A 44 -11.76 0.08 12.77
CA ARG A 44 -12.92 0.82 13.29
C ARG A 44 -14.12 -0.08 13.48
#